data_AF-A0A399IKR6-F1
#
_entry.id   AF-A0A399IKR6-F1
#
_cell.length_a   1.000
_cell.length_b   1.000
_cell.length_c   1.000
_cell.angle_alpha   90.00
_cell.angle_beta   90.00
_cell.angle_gamma   90.00
#
_symmetry.space_group_name_H-M   'P 1'
#
loop_
_entity.id
_entity.type
_entity.pdbx_description
1 polymer ?
#
loop_
_entity_poly.entity_id
_entity_poly.type
_entity_poly.pdbx_seq_one_letter_code
_entity_poly.pdbx_strand_id
1 'polypeptide(L)'
;MKKKILVSLIIAGLFTLVGCGHSNDNASKAKETSKQEQTQISEKWQPEELAEFNKVYRDSTDKNSDGSYPIINVSGMEKNESSITVNCFAPSYQLLKYSLDKFMAIDVKDKEGNSLEVKNIGIDTADNENGKIVVSGDFNKAKYIEIAPYNTSKENFVLFEIK
;
A
#
# COMPACT_ATOMS: atom_id res chain seq x y z
N MET A 1 20.01 34.29 12.03
CA MET A 1 21.17 34.75 11.24
C MET A 1 21.53 33.66 10.22
N LYS A 2 21.63 34.03 8.93
CA LYS A 2 22.38 33.39 7.81
C LYS A 2 21.99 31.95 7.41
N LYS A 3 21.92 31.52 6.15
CA LYS A 3 21.77 32.09 4.79
C LYS A 3 21.62 30.83 3.89
N LYS A 4 20.75 30.87 2.87
CA LYS A 4 20.69 29.86 1.79
C LYS A 4 22.01 29.89 1.00
N ILE A 5 22.51 28.73 0.55
CA ILE A 5 23.52 28.67 -0.51
C ILE A 5 23.09 27.63 -1.55
N LEU A 6 22.66 28.18 -2.67
CA LEU A 6 22.55 27.57 -3.99
C LEU A 6 23.97 27.45 -4.56
N VAL A 7 24.35 26.30 -5.10
CA VAL A 7 25.60 26.17 -5.88
C VAL A 7 25.23 25.87 -7.33
N SER A 8 25.33 26.89 -8.17
CA SER A 8 25.58 26.75 -9.61
C SER A 8 27.08 26.88 -9.83
N LEU A 9 27.66 26.00 -10.66
CA LEU A 9 28.95 26.26 -11.33
C LEU A 9 28.88 25.72 -12.77
N ILE A 10 28.83 26.60 -13.78
CA ILE A 10 29.93 27.08 -14.68
C ILE A 10 30.07 26.14 -15.90
N ILE A 11 29.56 26.53 -17.09
CA ILE A 11 30.10 27.43 -18.14
C ILE A 11 31.38 26.88 -18.82
N ALA A 12 31.30 26.65 -20.13
CA ALA A 12 32.17 27.22 -21.18
C ALA A 12 32.37 26.25 -22.36
N GLY A 13 32.15 26.75 -23.58
CA GLY A 13 32.49 26.04 -24.80
C GLY A 13 31.98 26.74 -26.05
N LEU A 14 32.47 27.96 -26.31
CA LEU A 14 32.25 28.72 -27.54
C LEU A 14 33.61 28.91 -28.22
N PHE A 15 33.81 28.43 -29.46
CA PHE A 15 34.86 28.93 -30.38
C PHE A 15 34.51 28.64 -31.86
N THR A 16 34.10 29.71 -32.56
CA THR A 16 34.37 30.22 -33.93
C THR A 16 34.61 29.34 -35.19
N LEU A 17 33.75 29.57 -36.21
CA LEU A 17 33.98 30.13 -37.58
C LEU A 17 35.06 29.61 -38.58
N VAL A 18 34.54 29.27 -39.78
CA VAL A 18 35.03 29.28 -41.21
C VAL A 18 36.15 28.34 -41.69
N GLY A 19 35.84 27.58 -42.75
CA GLY A 19 36.81 27.10 -43.75
C GLY A 19 36.14 26.30 -44.87
N CYS A 20 36.11 26.84 -46.10
CA CYS A 20 35.81 26.10 -47.34
C CYS A 20 37.02 25.23 -47.75
N GLY A 21 36.79 24.00 -48.24
CA GLY A 21 37.83 23.17 -48.84
C GLY A 21 37.31 21.82 -49.33
N HIS A 22 37.72 21.45 -50.55
CA HIS A 22 37.29 20.30 -51.36
C HIS A 22 37.58 18.89 -50.79
N SER A 23 36.71 17.95 -51.19
CA SER A 23 36.85 16.50 -51.45
C SER A 23 37.78 15.60 -50.63
N ASN A 24 37.21 14.54 -50.01
CA ASN A 24 37.40 13.13 -50.41
C ASN A 24 36.73 12.14 -49.43
N ASP A 25 36.08 11.14 -50.04
CA ASP A 25 35.83 9.74 -49.69
C ASP A 25 35.80 9.20 -48.24
N ASN A 26 34.84 8.28 -48.07
CA ASN A 26 34.74 7.18 -47.10
C ASN A 26 34.46 7.53 -45.64
N ALA A 27 33.25 7.20 -45.17
CA ALA A 27 33.07 6.13 -44.18
C ALA A 27 31.60 5.99 -43.75
N SER A 28 31.24 4.73 -43.59
CA SER A 28 30.03 4.17 -42.97
C SER A 28 29.50 4.91 -41.74
N LYS A 29 28.16 5.03 -41.67
CA LYS A 29 27.30 4.72 -40.49
C LYS A 29 25.88 5.26 -40.72
N ALA A 30 25.00 4.44 -41.27
CA ALA A 30 23.58 4.53 -40.98
C ALA A 30 23.29 3.45 -39.92
N LYS A 31 23.39 3.83 -38.65
CA LYS A 31 22.97 2.99 -37.54
C LYS A 31 21.45 3.17 -37.43
N GLU A 32 20.71 2.26 -38.04
CA GLU A 32 19.27 2.13 -37.82
C GLU A 32 19.02 2.11 -36.31
N THR A 33 18.28 3.11 -35.87
CA THR A 33 17.82 3.21 -34.49
C THR A 33 16.66 2.25 -34.36
N SER A 34 16.94 1.00 -33.98
CA SER A 34 15.90 0.10 -33.49
C SER A 34 15.37 0.68 -32.18
N LYS A 35 14.12 1.17 -32.21
CA LYS A 35 13.32 1.39 -31.01
C LYS A 35 13.22 0.04 -30.30
N GLN A 36 14.02 -0.16 -29.26
CA GLN A 36 13.71 -1.17 -28.25
C GLN A 36 12.55 -0.62 -27.43
N GLU A 37 11.36 -1.10 -27.76
CA GLU A 37 10.20 -1.06 -26.89
C GLU A 37 10.51 -1.97 -25.70
N GLN A 38 11.08 -1.39 -24.64
CA GLN A 38 11.23 -2.07 -23.35
C GLN A 38 9.85 -2.13 -22.71
N THR A 39 9.13 -3.23 -22.97
CA THR A 39 8.02 -3.65 -22.14
C THR A 39 8.58 -3.98 -20.76
N GLN A 40 8.52 -3.01 -19.84
CA GLN A 40 8.68 -3.28 -18.41
C GLN A 40 7.54 -4.21 -18.01
N ILE A 41 7.82 -5.51 -17.91
CA ILE A 41 6.94 -6.46 -17.25
C ILE A 41 6.98 -6.03 -15.78
N SER A 42 5.99 -5.26 -15.32
CA SER A 42 5.89 -4.96 -13.90
C SER A 42 5.68 -6.29 -13.19
N GLU A 43 6.66 -6.72 -12.40
CA GLU A 43 6.51 -7.93 -11.61
C GLU A 43 5.26 -7.79 -10.74
N LYS A 44 4.38 -8.79 -10.84
CA LYS A 44 3.13 -8.80 -10.08
C LYS A 44 3.49 -8.80 -8.60
N TRP A 45 3.01 -7.81 -7.86
CA TRP A 45 3.20 -7.73 -6.42
C TRP A 45 2.75 -9.01 -5.73
N GLN A 46 3.59 -9.53 -4.83
CA GLN A 46 3.27 -10.64 -3.95
C GLN A 46 3.72 -10.29 -2.54
N PRO A 47 2.89 -10.51 -1.51
CA PRO A 47 3.31 -10.28 -0.14
C PRO A 47 4.31 -11.33 0.33
N GLU A 48 5.29 -10.91 1.12
CA GLU A 48 6.30 -11.78 1.72
C GLU A 48 5.73 -12.66 2.84
N GLU A 49 4.77 -12.13 3.60
CA GLU A 49 4.10 -12.84 4.70
C GLU A 49 2.59 -12.59 4.66
N LEU A 50 1.82 -13.67 4.83
CA LEU A 50 0.37 -13.62 5.02
C LEU A 50 0.04 -14.04 6.43
N ALA A 51 -0.90 -13.33 7.03
CA ALA A 51 -1.43 -13.64 8.33
C ALA A 51 -2.32 -14.88 8.30
N GLU A 52 -2.31 -15.59 9.41
CA GLU A 52 -3.12 -16.77 9.66
C GLU A 52 -4.40 -16.36 10.39
N PHE A 53 -5.52 -16.96 9.99
CA PHE A 53 -6.76 -16.83 10.75
C PHE A 53 -6.65 -17.52 12.11
N ASN A 54 -7.42 -17.04 13.08
CA ASN A 54 -7.46 -17.52 14.47
C ASN A 54 -6.14 -17.35 15.25
N LYS A 55 -5.27 -16.46 14.76
CA LYS A 55 -4.03 -16.05 15.44
C LYS A 55 -4.19 -14.65 16.00
N VAL A 56 -3.64 -14.44 17.19
CA VAL A 56 -3.67 -13.13 17.86
C VAL A 56 -2.45 -12.33 17.43
N TYR A 57 -2.71 -11.20 16.77
CA TYR A 57 -1.71 -10.19 16.44
C TYR A 57 -1.83 -9.05 17.44
N ARG A 58 -0.70 -8.55 17.93
CA ARG A 58 -0.66 -7.55 19.00
C ARG A 58 0.28 -6.42 18.61
N ASP A 59 -0.18 -5.18 18.80
CA ASP A 59 0.71 -4.02 18.79
C ASP A 59 1.57 -4.04 20.06
N SER A 60 2.88 -3.97 19.94
CA SER A 60 3.80 -3.97 21.09
C SER A 60 4.29 -2.59 21.49
N THR A 61 3.88 -1.56 20.75
CA THR A 61 4.34 -0.17 20.89
C THR A 61 3.31 0.72 21.57
N ASP A 62 2.02 0.59 21.24
CA ASP A 62 0.96 1.44 21.78
C ASP A 62 0.03 0.68 22.72
N LYS A 63 -0.41 1.33 23.80
CA LYS A 63 -1.30 0.75 24.82
C LYS A 63 -2.66 1.44 24.83
N ASN A 64 -3.67 0.64 25.13
CA ASN A 64 -5.01 1.11 25.50
C ASN A 64 -4.97 1.93 26.80
N SER A 65 -6.05 2.67 27.07
CA SER A 65 -6.20 3.47 28.30
C SER A 65 -6.13 2.65 29.59
N ASP A 66 -6.42 1.34 29.52
CA ASP A 66 -6.30 0.40 30.64
C ASP A 66 -4.89 -0.23 30.76
N GLY A 67 -3.94 0.18 29.92
CA GLY A 67 -2.57 -0.34 29.89
C GLY A 67 -2.40 -1.65 29.13
N SER A 68 -3.47 -2.23 28.58
CA SER A 68 -3.39 -3.42 27.74
C SER A 68 -2.88 -3.10 26.34
N TYR A 69 -2.24 -4.07 25.70
CA TYR A 69 -1.86 -3.94 24.29
C TYR A 69 -3.03 -4.34 23.39
N PRO A 70 -3.31 -3.56 22.37
CA PRO A 70 -4.39 -3.86 21.46
C PRO A 70 -4.07 -5.04 20.58
N ILE A 71 -5.12 -5.77 20.24
CA ILE A 71 -5.02 -7.01 19.48
C ILE A 71 -5.98 -7.02 18.30
N ILE A 72 -5.57 -7.72 17.25
CA ILE A 72 -6.43 -8.18 16.17
C ILE A 72 -6.40 -9.70 16.20
N ASN A 73 -7.59 -10.31 16.16
CA ASN A 73 -7.74 -11.74 15.94
C ASN A 73 -8.85 -11.96 14.93
N VAL A 74 -8.46 -12.18 13.67
CA VAL A 74 -9.41 -12.48 12.59
C VAL A 74 -9.65 -13.98 12.55
N SER A 75 -10.88 -14.42 12.78
CA SER A 75 -11.29 -15.82 12.70
C SER A 75 -11.62 -16.27 11.28
N GLY A 76 -12.04 -15.33 10.43
CA GLY A 76 -12.38 -15.58 9.03
C GLY A 76 -12.88 -14.31 8.34
N MET A 77 -13.14 -14.42 7.04
CA MET A 77 -13.67 -13.35 6.23
C MET A 77 -14.71 -13.88 5.25
N GLU A 78 -15.68 -13.04 4.95
CA GLU A 78 -16.69 -13.28 3.92
C GLU A 78 -16.66 -12.11 2.93
N LYS A 79 -16.59 -12.41 1.63
CA LYS A 79 -16.60 -11.40 0.57
C LYS A 79 -17.82 -11.56 -0.32
N ASN A 80 -18.43 -10.43 -0.66
CA ASN A 80 -19.28 -10.30 -1.83
C ASN A 80 -18.78 -9.13 -2.72
N GLU A 81 -19.49 -8.82 -3.80
CA GLU A 81 -19.09 -7.78 -4.74
C GLU A 81 -18.99 -6.39 -4.10
N SER A 82 -19.78 -6.13 -3.05
CA SER A 82 -19.97 -4.81 -2.44
C SER A 82 -19.40 -4.67 -1.02
N SER A 83 -19.01 -5.77 -0.38
CA SER A 83 -18.52 -5.75 0.99
C SER A 83 -17.58 -6.90 1.32
N ILE A 84 -16.73 -6.66 2.32
CA ILE A 84 -15.95 -7.68 3.02
C ILE A 84 -16.35 -7.60 4.49
N THR A 85 -16.79 -8.74 5.04
CA THR A 85 -17.05 -8.91 6.47
C THR A 85 -15.86 -9.61 7.09
N VAL A 86 -15.23 -8.97 8.07
CA VAL A 86 -14.11 -9.51 8.85
C VAL A 86 -14.65 -9.98 10.20
N ASN A 87 -14.59 -11.30 10.43
CA ASN A 87 -15.09 -11.92 11.66
C ASN A 87 -13.98 -11.91 12.72
N CYS A 88 -14.15 -11.21 13.84
CA CYS A 88 -13.18 -11.18 14.93
C CYS A 88 -13.65 -11.99 16.14
N PHE A 89 -12.74 -12.73 16.78
CA PHE A 89 -13.04 -13.56 17.97
C PHE A 89 -13.02 -12.75 19.28
N ALA A 90 -12.23 -11.68 19.29
CA ALA A 90 -12.11 -10.65 20.31
C ALA A 90 -11.42 -9.45 19.63
N PRO A 91 -11.76 -8.20 19.97
CA PRO A 91 -12.40 -7.75 21.20
C PRO A 91 -13.94 -7.55 21.09
N SER A 92 -14.58 -7.15 22.20
CA SER A 92 -16.02 -6.82 22.25
C SER A 92 -16.37 -5.67 21.30
N TYR A 93 -17.66 -5.52 20.97
CA TYR A 93 -18.17 -4.42 20.13
C TYR A 93 -17.62 -3.04 20.55
N GLN A 94 -17.65 -2.73 21.86
CA GLN A 94 -17.23 -1.41 22.35
C GLN A 94 -15.76 -1.13 22.11
N LEU A 95 -14.92 -2.15 22.30
CA LEU A 95 -13.48 -2.05 22.06
C LEU A 95 -13.19 -1.94 20.56
N LEU A 96 -13.88 -2.73 19.74
CA LEU A 96 -13.76 -2.63 18.28
C LEU A 96 -14.19 -1.26 17.78
N LYS A 97 -15.28 -0.71 18.31
CA LYS A 97 -15.78 0.63 17.99
C LYS A 97 -14.78 1.70 18.39
N TYR A 98 -14.27 1.62 19.61
CA TYR A 98 -13.25 2.54 20.10
C TYR A 98 -12.00 2.50 19.22
N SER A 99 -11.53 1.31 18.85
CA SER A 99 -10.40 1.15 17.94
C SER A 99 -10.70 1.75 16.57
N LEU A 100 -11.82 1.42 15.91
CA LEU A 100 -12.18 2.00 14.60
C LEU A 100 -12.29 3.53 14.61
N ASP A 101 -12.90 4.11 15.66
CA ASP A 101 -13.11 5.56 15.74
C ASP A 101 -11.82 6.37 15.95
N LYS A 102 -10.75 5.72 16.41
CA LYS A 102 -9.56 6.41 16.93
C LYS A 102 -8.25 5.97 16.31
N PHE A 103 -8.10 4.69 15.99
CA PHE A 103 -6.81 4.08 15.77
C PHE A 103 -6.78 2.98 14.70
N MET A 104 -7.81 2.18 14.47
CA MET A 104 -7.70 1.06 13.53
C MET A 104 -7.67 1.59 12.09
N ALA A 105 -6.75 1.05 11.29
CA ALA A 105 -6.68 1.34 9.86
C ALA A 105 -6.93 0.06 9.07
N ILE A 106 -7.69 0.20 7.99
CA ILE A 106 -8.02 -0.89 7.08
C ILE A 106 -7.78 -0.42 5.65
N ASP A 107 -7.06 -1.22 4.88
CA ASP A 107 -6.88 -1.03 3.45
C ASP A 107 -7.19 -2.33 2.71
N VAL A 108 -7.86 -2.24 1.56
CA VAL A 108 -8.23 -3.40 0.74
C VAL A 108 -7.42 -3.34 -0.53
N LYS A 109 -6.75 -4.44 -0.89
CA LYS A 109 -5.86 -4.47 -2.06
C LYS A 109 -6.30 -5.48 -3.10
N ASP A 110 -6.03 -5.16 -4.36
CA ASP A 110 -6.12 -6.11 -5.46
C ASP A 110 -4.91 -7.07 -5.49
N LYS A 111 -4.91 -7.98 -6.47
CA LYS A 111 -3.83 -8.95 -6.69
C LYS A 111 -2.48 -8.32 -7.09
N GLU A 112 -2.47 -7.04 -7.44
CA GLU A 112 -1.32 -6.25 -7.88
C GLU A 112 -0.82 -5.34 -6.76
N GLY A 113 -1.46 -5.38 -5.58
CA GLY A 113 -1.08 -4.58 -4.41
C GLY A 113 -1.65 -3.16 -4.43
N ASN A 114 -2.51 -2.82 -5.40
CA ASN A 114 -3.13 -1.51 -5.44
C ASN A 114 -4.29 -1.42 -4.45
N SER A 115 -4.34 -0.33 -3.69
CA SER A 115 -5.46 -0.02 -2.80
C SER A 115 -6.74 0.19 -3.60
N LEU A 116 -7.82 -0.45 -3.17
CA LEU A 116 -9.17 -0.30 -3.67
C LEU A 116 -9.92 0.74 -2.83
N GLU A 117 -10.83 1.47 -3.46
CA GLU A 117 -11.60 2.49 -2.76
C GLU A 117 -12.54 1.86 -1.73
N VAL A 118 -12.29 2.17 -0.46
CA VAL A 118 -13.19 1.85 0.65
C VAL A 118 -14.15 3.02 0.84
N LYS A 119 -15.46 2.76 0.72
CA LYS A 119 -16.51 3.77 0.89
C LYS A 119 -16.90 3.97 2.35
N ASN A 120 -16.94 2.88 3.11
CA ASN A 120 -17.33 2.91 4.51
C ASN A 120 -16.70 1.74 5.28
N ILE A 121 -16.44 1.96 6.57
CA ILE A 121 -16.03 0.93 7.52
C ILE A 121 -16.98 1.04 8.72
N GLY A 122 -17.64 -0.07 9.05
CA GLY A 122 -18.57 -0.14 10.18
C GLY A 122 -18.38 -1.42 10.99
N ILE A 123 -19.21 -1.56 12.02
CA ILE A 123 -19.31 -2.79 12.80
C ILE A 123 -20.72 -3.32 12.64
N ASP A 124 -20.84 -4.59 12.28
CA ASP A 124 -22.12 -5.29 12.33
C ASP A 124 -22.43 -5.65 13.79
N THR A 125 -23.60 -5.20 14.26
CA THR A 125 -24.10 -5.37 15.62
C THR A 125 -25.07 -6.53 15.77
N ALA A 126 -25.34 -7.29 14.70
CA ALA A 126 -26.32 -8.38 14.74
C ALA A 126 -25.92 -9.49 15.74
N ASP A 127 -24.62 -9.73 15.92
CA ASP A 127 -24.08 -10.66 16.91
C ASP A 127 -23.42 -9.89 18.06
N ASN A 128 -24.18 -9.64 19.13
CA ASN A 128 -23.72 -8.86 20.30
C ASN A 128 -22.50 -9.45 21.05
N GLU A 129 -22.07 -10.66 20.70
CA GLU A 129 -20.96 -11.36 21.37
C GLU A 129 -19.63 -11.26 20.60
N ASN A 130 -19.64 -11.18 19.26
CA ASN A 130 -18.43 -11.15 18.43
C ASN A 130 -18.45 -9.94 17.49
N GLY A 131 -17.46 -9.05 17.62
CA GLY A 131 -17.33 -7.90 16.75
C GLY A 131 -17.04 -8.31 15.31
N LYS A 132 -17.89 -7.91 14.36
CA LYS A 132 -17.69 -8.08 12.93
C LYS A 132 -17.43 -6.74 12.28
N ILE A 133 -16.30 -6.57 11.60
CA ILE A 133 -16.02 -5.34 10.85
C ILE A 133 -16.60 -5.51 9.45
N VAL A 134 -17.37 -4.53 8.99
CA VAL A 134 -17.91 -4.49 7.62
C VAL A 134 -17.22 -3.38 6.85
N VAL A 135 -16.49 -3.77 5.81
CA VAL A 135 -15.85 -2.85 4.87
C VAL A 135 -16.72 -2.82 3.62
N SER A 136 -17.17 -1.64 3.19
CA SER A 136 -18.04 -1.46 2.02
C SER A 136 -17.29 -0.77 0.87
N GLY A 137 -17.49 -1.22 -0.37
CA GLY A 137 -16.79 -0.73 -1.55
C GLY A 137 -17.20 -1.48 -2.83
N ASP A 138 -16.35 -1.46 -3.85
CA ASP A 138 -16.42 -2.39 -4.99
C ASP A 138 -15.20 -3.33 -4.90
N PHE A 139 -15.45 -4.59 -4.53
CA PHE A 139 -14.42 -5.54 -4.14
C PHE A 139 -14.36 -6.77 -5.05
N ASN A 140 -14.87 -6.64 -6.28
CA ASN A 140 -14.74 -7.65 -7.32
C ASN A 140 -13.27 -8.05 -7.56
N LYS A 141 -12.35 -7.09 -7.48
CA LYS A 141 -10.90 -7.29 -7.64
C LYS A 141 -10.13 -7.50 -6.33
N ALA A 142 -10.80 -7.39 -5.18
CA ALA A 142 -10.14 -7.50 -3.88
C ALA A 142 -9.57 -8.91 -3.69
N LYS A 143 -8.29 -8.94 -3.30
CA LYS A 143 -7.55 -10.17 -3.03
C LYS A 143 -6.96 -10.19 -1.62
N TYR A 144 -6.59 -9.03 -1.08
CA TYR A 144 -6.00 -8.93 0.24
C TYR A 144 -6.63 -7.80 1.03
N ILE A 145 -6.48 -7.86 2.35
CA ILE A 145 -6.86 -6.78 3.25
C ILE A 145 -5.77 -6.61 4.32
N GLU A 146 -5.35 -5.37 4.50
CA GLU A 146 -4.45 -4.95 5.55
C GLU A 146 -5.26 -4.42 6.72
N ILE A 147 -4.96 -4.89 7.93
CA ILE A 147 -5.60 -4.43 9.16
C ILE A 147 -4.50 -4.08 10.16
N ALA A 148 -4.43 -2.82 10.56
CA ALA A 148 -3.56 -2.38 11.65
C ALA A 148 -4.40 -2.20 12.92
N PRO A 149 -3.96 -2.76 14.07
CA PRO A 149 -4.69 -2.58 15.32
C PRO A 149 -4.80 -1.09 15.66
N TYR A 150 -3.69 -0.35 15.48
CA TYR A 150 -3.53 1.08 15.80
C TYR A 150 -2.75 1.79 14.67
N ASN A 151 -3.15 3.02 14.35
CA ASN A 151 -2.69 3.83 13.23
C ASN A 151 -1.62 4.80 13.71
N THR A 152 -0.51 4.26 14.21
CA THR A 152 0.64 5.05 14.64
C THR A 152 1.84 4.88 13.71
N SER A 153 1.83 3.89 12.83
CA SER A 153 2.67 3.84 11.64
C SER A 153 2.05 2.91 10.59
N LYS A 154 2.27 3.18 9.31
CA LYS A 154 1.87 2.28 8.20
C LYS A 154 2.68 0.97 8.17
N GLU A 155 3.47 0.70 9.19
CA GLU A 155 4.44 -0.39 9.20
C GLU A 155 3.91 -1.64 9.92
N ASN A 156 2.81 -1.51 10.69
CA ASN A 156 2.26 -2.61 11.50
C ASN A 156 0.94 -3.16 10.95
N PHE A 157 0.76 -3.16 9.62
CA PHE A 157 -0.38 -3.84 9.03
C PHE A 157 -0.21 -5.34 9.08
N VAL A 158 -1.27 -6.02 9.51
CA VAL A 158 -1.41 -7.46 9.38
C VAL A 158 -2.15 -7.72 8.08
N LEU A 159 -1.50 -8.40 7.14
CA LEU A 159 -2.03 -8.67 5.81
C LEU A 159 -2.71 -10.03 5.75
N PHE A 160 -3.99 -10.07 5.41
CA PHE A 160 -4.75 -11.30 5.21
C PHE A 160 -5.08 -11.49 3.74
N GLU A 161 -5.05 -12.73 3.27
CA GLU A 161 -5.65 -13.12 2.00
C GLU A 161 -7.16 -13.28 2.17
N ILE A 162 -7.92 -12.63 1.28
CA ILE A 162 -9.37 -12.80 1.21
C ILE A 162 -9.64 -14.08 0.40
N LYS A 163 -10.25 -15.06 1.07
CA LYS A 163 -10.60 -16.36 0.46
C LYS A 163 -11.95 -16.31 -0.24
#